data_AF-A0A183GZ89-F1
#
_entry.id   AF-A0A183GZ89-F1
#
_cell.length_a   1.000
_cell.length_b   1.000
_cell.length_c   1.000
_cell.angle_alpha   90.00
_cell.angle_beta   90.00
_cell.angle_gamma   90.00
#
_symmetry.space_group_name_H-M   'P 1'
#
loop_
_entity.id
_entity.type
_entity.pdbx_description
1 polymer ?
#
loop_
_entity_poly.entity_id
_entity_poly.type
_entity_poly.pdbx_seq_one_letter_code
_entity_poly.pdbx_strand_id
1 'polypeptide(L)'
;MSTLNAFSKKSGSRSSFIAGTRIYPLLQMGIVSINQEFEFLKNLFSVQNHELSLTLSSGYFNFTDCYTDLVANQNCLEMDIVYGSPQANGFYQASGLFGFIPLMYVYISYLFYKIIGRNIRLFEYNKPGWSYHAKGLWIDSEQSSLSATMIGSSNFGHRSVHRDLEAQFFIITYNEKLKISLQEERLRILNYATKVDAAVFLRRDHFVPLWIHMVVLQGLVFGRVLMEALARNGAATAATNVHLFHRNRTQRRARHLSSRTTALLSSKSLKELLKDEVWIPVYRFRGIHYSVVAAKMKLALTISSIALIPYKCWQYLEDAVSINHLASISAFASFTTLAFIFFCRFFYGLIGVISMNESNEYIRIGYLSFWGSRRNKYMRLEDVIPLNESSTGINSKIVRFRQYSSNEVLNLSLFNAELLDQERAAVLFGDTSIFSSSAKKMG
;
A
#
# COMPACT_ATOMS: atom_id res chain seq x y z
N MET A 1 19.58 -32.33 -4.24
CA MET A 1 19.06 -33.55 -3.59
C MET A 1 18.83 -33.47 -2.05
N SER A 2 18.76 -32.30 -1.40
CA SER A 2 18.83 -32.23 0.09
C SER A 2 17.59 -31.69 0.83
N THR A 3 16.71 -30.85 0.28
CA THR A 3 15.57 -30.29 1.05
C THR A 3 14.35 -31.22 1.09
N LEU A 4 13.88 -31.70 -0.06
CA LEU A 4 12.78 -32.68 -0.13
C LEU A 4 13.16 -34.03 0.50
N ASN A 5 14.42 -34.46 0.30
CA ASN A 5 14.95 -35.64 0.97
C ASN A 5 15.23 -35.42 2.47
N ALA A 6 15.50 -34.19 2.96
CA ALA A 6 15.59 -33.95 4.40
C ALA A 6 14.23 -34.09 5.10
N PHE A 7 13.14 -33.73 4.41
CA PHE A 7 11.77 -34.00 4.89
C PHE A 7 11.41 -35.50 4.82
N SER A 8 12.04 -36.26 3.92
CA SER A 8 11.95 -37.72 3.89
C SER A 8 12.83 -38.41 4.95
N LYS A 9 14.07 -37.96 5.16
CA LYS A 9 15.09 -38.59 6.04
C LYS A 9 14.92 -38.31 7.54
N LYS A 10 14.30 -37.19 7.95
CA LYS A 10 13.96 -36.97 9.37
C LYS A 10 12.82 -37.86 9.88
N SER A 11 12.22 -38.67 9.01
CA SER A 11 11.18 -39.67 9.32
C SER A 11 11.76 -41.06 9.66
N GLY A 12 13.00 -41.14 10.17
CA GLY A 12 13.65 -42.40 10.58
C GLY A 12 13.07 -43.05 11.85
N SER A 13 12.05 -42.45 12.47
CA SER A 13 11.20 -43.11 13.46
C SER A 13 10.04 -43.77 12.72
N ARG A 14 10.00 -45.10 12.72
CA ARG A 14 8.84 -45.93 12.32
C ARG A 14 7.60 -45.51 13.11
N SER A 15 6.96 -44.46 12.65
CA SER A 15 5.57 -44.13 12.95
C SER A 15 4.86 -44.19 11.62
N SER A 16 4.12 -45.27 11.42
CA SER A 16 3.23 -45.47 10.29
C SER A 16 2.12 -44.42 10.35
N PHE A 17 2.39 -43.22 9.81
CA PHE A 17 1.37 -42.20 9.69
C PHE A 17 0.61 -42.37 8.38
N ILE A 18 -0.69 -42.68 8.53
CA ILE A 18 -1.66 -43.17 7.54
C ILE A 18 -2.08 -42.11 6.47
N ALA A 19 -1.56 -40.88 6.51
CA ALA A 19 -2.02 -39.82 5.61
C ALA A 19 -1.16 -39.69 4.34
N GLY A 20 -1.75 -39.95 3.17
CA GLY A 20 -1.15 -39.75 1.84
C GLY A 20 -0.89 -38.30 1.45
N THR A 21 -1.25 -37.33 2.31
CA THR A 21 -1.06 -35.90 2.12
C THR A 21 -0.61 -35.25 3.43
N ARG A 22 0.39 -34.38 3.37
CA ARG A 22 0.90 -33.56 4.47
C ARG A 22 0.70 -32.09 4.14
N ILE A 23 0.28 -31.30 5.13
CA ILE A 23 0.07 -29.86 4.98
C ILE A 23 0.92 -29.15 6.03
N TYR A 24 1.77 -28.24 5.60
CA TYR A 24 2.63 -27.41 6.43
C TYR A 24 2.15 -25.96 6.34
N PRO A 25 1.60 -25.37 7.41
CA PRO A 25 1.30 -23.95 7.42
C PRO A 25 2.61 -23.16 7.49
N LEU A 26 2.77 -22.19 6.60
CA LEU A 26 3.89 -21.25 6.59
C LEU A 26 3.35 -19.84 6.83
N LEU A 27 3.89 -19.16 7.84
CA LEU A 27 3.52 -17.81 8.19
C LEU A 27 4.61 -16.81 7.78
N GLN A 28 4.21 -15.69 7.21
CA GLN A 28 5.08 -14.54 6.96
C GLN A 28 4.52 -13.31 7.66
N MET A 29 5.32 -12.72 8.55
CA MET A 29 5.00 -11.47 9.22
C MET A 29 6.31 -10.77 9.60
N GLY A 30 6.96 -10.19 8.60
CA GLY A 30 8.30 -9.60 8.76
C GLY A 30 8.38 -8.49 9.82
N ILE A 31 7.27 -7.80 10.12
CA ILE A 31 7.23 -6.74 11.14
C ILE A 31 7.50 -7.25 12.58
N VAL A 32 7.31 -8.53 12.84
CA VAL A 32 7.64 -9.20 14.12
C VAL A 32 8.67 -10.33 13.90
N SER A 33 9.44 -10.25 12.82
CA SER A 33 10.51 -11.19 12.48
C SER A 33 10.07 -12.65 12.27
N ILE A 34 8.81 -12.88 11.89
CA ILE A 34 8.36 -14.20 11.45
C ILE A 34 8.58 -14.29 9.93
N ASN A 35 9.52 -15.14 9.51
CA ASN A 35 9.98 -15.22 8.13
C ASN A 35 9.89 -16.64 7.54
N GLN A 36 8.91 -17.46 7.93
CA GLN A 36 8.89 -18.89 7.57
C GLN A 36 8.72 -19.11 6.07
N GLU A 37 7.77 -18.39 5.44
CA GLU A 37 7.58 -18.42 3.98
C GLU A 37 8.85 -17.91 3.28
N PHE A 38 9.40 -16.79 3.77
CA PHE A 38 10.56 -16.17 3.16
C PHE A 38 11.79 -17.09 3.14
N GLU A 39 12.14 -17.68 4.29
CA GLU A 39 13.26 -18.60 4.39
C GLU A 39 13.01 -19.91 3.62
N PHE A 40 11.76 -20.40 3.59
CA PHE A 40 11.42 -21.56 2.78
C PHE A 40 11.65 -21.31 1.29
N LEU A 41 11.12 -20.20 0.75
CA LEU A 41 11.26 -19.87 -0.67
C LEU A 41 12.70 -19.55 -1.05
N LYS A 42 13.44 -18.86 -0.17
CA LYS A 42 14.87 -18.62 -0.33
C LYS A 42 15.64 -19.93 -0.49
N ASN A 43 15.40 -20.89 0.41
CA ASN A 43 16.02 -22.21 0.33
C ASN A 43 15.60 -22.98 -0.92
N LEU A 44 14.33 -22.91 -1.30
CA LEU A 44 13.81 -23.58 -2.50
C LEU A 44 14.43 -23.02 -3.79
N PHE A 45 14.44 -21.70 -3.96
CA PHE A 45 15.02 -21.05 -5.14
C PHE A 45 16.53 -21.22 -5.23
N SER A 46 17.20 -21.54 -4.11
CA SER A 46 18.63 -21.85 -4.07
C SER A 46 18.95 -23.32 -4.41
N VAL A 47 17.94 -24.20 -4.55
CA VAL A 47 18.16 -25.61 -4.86
C VAL A 47 18.76 -25.74 -6.26
N GLN A 48 19.84 -26.51 -6.37
CA GLN A 48 20.41 -26.92 -7.65
C GLN A 48 19.93 -28.35 -7.96
N ASN A 49 18.87 -28.49 -8.77
CA ASN A 49 18.33 -29.80 -9.15
C ASN A 49 17.58 -29.76 -10.49
N HIS A 50 18.20 -30.30 -11.54
CA HIS A 50 17.65 -30.34 -12.91
C HIS A 50 16.36 -31.15 -13.03
N GLU A 51 16.07 -32.01 -12.06
CA GLU A 51 14.89 -32.86 -12.05
C GLU A 51 13.65 -32.15 -11.52
N LEU A 52 13.79 -30.92 -10.98
CA LEU A 52 12.69 -30.14 -10.43
C LEU A 52 12.23 -29.08 -11.42
N SER A 53 10.91 -29.00 -11.58
CA SER A 53 10.25 -27.93 -12.29
C SER A 53 9.29 -27.18 -11.37
N LEU A 54 9.32 -25.86 -11.45
CA LEU A 54 8.47 -24.97 -10.67
C LEU A 54 7.50 -24.22 -11.57
N THR A 55 6.28 -24.04 -11.10
CA THR A 55 5.35 -23.05 -11.66
C THR A 55 4.93 -22.12 -10.54
N LEU A 56 5.22 -20.83 -10.65
CA LEU A 56 4.81 -19.82 -9.67
C LEU A 56 3.76 -18.91 -10.28
N SER A 57 2.69 -18.63 -9.53
CA SER A 57 1.66 -17.67 -9.91
C SER A 57 1.68 -16.47 -8.96
N SER A 58 1.63 -15.25 -9.47
CA SER A 58 1.42 -14.04 -8.66
C SER A 58 0.46 -13.07 -9.32
N GLY A 59 -0.53 -12.57 -8.57
CA GLY A 59 -1.47 -11.56 -9.05
C GLY A 59 -0.82 -10.19 -9.26
N TYR A 60 0.22 -9.89 -8.50
CA TYR A 60 0.96 -8.63 -8.56
C TYR A 60 2.47 -8.93 -8.57
N PHE A 61 2.99 -9.31 -9.73
CA PHE A 61 4.38 -9.70 -9.90
C PHE A 61 5.34 -8.55 -9.58
N ASN A 62 6.06 -8.68 -8.48
CA ASN A 62 7.08 -7.74 -8.05
C ASN A 62 7.96 -8.39 -6.99
N PHE A 63 8.83 -9.31 -7.41
CA PHE A 63 9.73 -10.04 -6.51
C PHE A 63 10.59 -9.10 -5.65
N THR A 64 10.99 -9.60 -4.49
CA THR A 64 12.06 -8.96 -3.71
C THR A 64 13.39 -9.05 -4.46
N ASP A 65 14.35 -8.19 -4.10
CA ASP A 65 15.71 -8.26 -4.65
C ASP A 65 16.33 -9.66 -4.41
N CYS A 66 16.15 -10.22 -3.21
CA CYS A 66 16.64 -11.56 -2.88
C CYS A 66 16.05 -12.66 -3.78
N TYR A 67 14.74 -12.64 -4.05
CA TYR A 67 14.13 -13.62 -4.96
C TYR A 67 14.57 -13.39 -6.41
N THR A 68 14.67 -12.12 -6.81
CA THR A 68 15.14 -11.73 -8.14
C THR A 68 16.54 -12.28 -8.39
N ASP A 69 17.47 -12.06 -7.46
CA ASP A 69 18.85 -12.52 -7.59
C ASP A 69 18.95 -14.05 -7.60
N LEU A 70 18.20 -14.74 -6.74
CA LEU A 70 18.20 -16.21 -6.70
C LEU A 70 17.64 -16.82 -7.99
N VAL A 71 16.54 -16.27 -8.51
CA VAL A 71 15.89 -16.79 -9.72
C VAL A 71 16.68 -16.40 -10.97
N ALA A 72 17.24 -15.19 -11.05
CA ALA A 72 18.04 -14.77 -12.20
C ALA A 72 19.34 -15.58 -12.35
N ASN A 73 19.95 -15.99 -11.23
CA ASN A 73 21.16 -16.81 -11.23
C ASN A 73 20.89 -18.33 -11.25
N GLN A 74 19.62 -18.75 -11.40
CA GLN A 74 19.26 -20.16 -11.38
C GLN A 74 19.50 -20.81 -12.74
N ASN A 75 20.38 -21.81 -12.76
CA ASN A 75 20.75 -22.56 -13.98
C ASN A 75 20.38 -24.05 -13.91
N CYS A 76 19.91 -24.52 -12.77
CA CYS A 76 19.65 -25.94 -12.55
C CYS A 76 18.19 -26.26 -12.30
N LEU A 77 17.27 -25.29 -12.37
CA LEU A 77 15.85 -25.53 -12.13
C LEU A 77 15.04 -24.84 -13.22
N GLU A 78 14.08 -25.57 -13.79
CA GLU A 78 13.11 -24.95 -14.71
C GLU A 78 12.02 -24.24 -13.91
N MET A 79 11.69 -23.01 -14.31
CA MET A 79 10.68 -22.22 -13.62
C MET A 79 9.79 -21.47 -14.60
N ASP A 80 8.49 -21.70 -14.48
CA ASP A 80 7.45 -20.92 -15.14
C ASP A 80 6.88 -19.90 -14.14
N ILE A 81 6.87 -18.63 -14.50
CA ILE A 81 6.29 -17.56 -13.68
C ILE A 81 5.10 -16.97 -14.42
N VAL A 82 3.91 -17.13 -13.83
CA VAL A 82 2.64 -16.67 -14.37
C VAL A 82 2.17 -15.45 -13.60
N TYR A 83 1.83 -14.38 -14.32
CA TYR A 83 1.28 -13.16 -13.75
C TYR A 83 0.19 -12.55 -14.62
N GLY A 84 -0.59 -11.62 -14.07
CA GLY A 84 -1.67 -10.98 -14.81
C GLY A 84 -1.14 -10.02 -15.88
N SER A 85 -1.68 -10.13 -17.10
CA SER A 85 -1.53 -9.09 -18.13
C SER A 85 -2.08 -7.73 -17.66
N PRO A 86 -1.74 -6.61 -18.33
CA PRO A 86 -2.26 -5.29 -17.99
C PRO A 86 -3.79 -5.24 -17.93
N GLN A 87 -4.47 -5.98 -18.81
CA GLN A 87 -5.93 -6.11 -18.90
C GLN A 87 -6.52 -6.92 -17.75
N ALA A 88 -5.78 -7.91 -17.26
CA ALA A 88 -6.17 -8.72 -16.13
C ALA A 88 -5.78 -8.08 -14.78
N ASN A 89 -5.27 -6.85 -14.77
CA ASN A 89 -4.95 -6.16 -13.53
C ASN A 89 -6.21 -5.55 -12.90
N GLY A 90 -6.34 -5.58 -11.57
CA GLY A 90 -7.49 -5.00 -10.85
C GLY A 90 -7.64 -3.48 -11.01
N PHE A 91 -6.59 -2.78 -11.46
CA PHE A 91 -6.60 -1.35 -11.78
C PHE A 91 -6.75 -1.07 -13.27
N TYR A 92 -7.02 -2.08 -14.10
CA TYR A 92 -7.28 -1.89 -15.53
C TYR A 92 -8.44 -0.91 -15.72
N GLN A 93 -8.22 0.12 -16.54
CA GLN A 93 -9.17 1.20 -16.80
C GLN A 93 -9.61 2.01 -15.55
N ALA A 94 -8.86 1.95 -14.45
CA ALA A 94 -9.13 2.78 -13.28
C ALA A 94 -8.95 4.28 -13.60
N SER A 95 -9.80 5.13 -12.99
CA SER A 95 -9.78 6.57 -13.25
C SER A 95 -8.51 7.26 -12.74
N GLY A 96 -8.02 8.24 -13.51
CA GLY A 96 -6.88 9.08 -13.11
C GLY A 96 -5.56 8.31 -13.05
N LEU A 97 -4.69 8.65 -12.09
CA LEU A 97 -3.35 8.07 -12.00
C LEU A 97 -3.33 6.56 -11.70
N PHE A 98 -4.41 6.03 -11.13
CA PHE A 98 -4.51 4.61 -10.80
C PHE A 98 -4.56 3.72 -12.06
N GLY A 99 -5.05 4.23 -13.19
CA GLY A 99 -5.08 3.51 -14.46
C GLY A 99 -3.69 3.20 -15.03
N PHE A 100 -2.63 3.82 -14.50
CA PHE A 100 -1.24 3.55 -14.88
C PHE A 100 -0.56 2.46 -14.04
N ILE A 101 -1.21 1.96 -12.98
CA ILE A 101 -0.68 0.86 -12.16
C ILE A 101 -0.36 -0.39 -12.99
N PRO A 102 -1.22 -0.84 -13.93
CA PRO A 102 -0.89 -1.98 -14.79
C PRO A 102 0.42 -1.77 -15.56
N LEU A 103 0.67 -0.57 -16.09
CA LEU A 103 1.90 -0.25 -16.82
C LEU A 103 3.15 -0.22 -15.94
N MET A 104 3.01 0.06 -14.63
CA MET A 104 4.13 -0.10 -13.70
C MET A 104 4.54 -1.58 -13.59
N TYR A 105 3.58 -2.50 -13.55
CA TYR A 105 3.86 -3.94 -13.53
C TYR A 105 4.45 -4.43 -14.85
N VAL A 106 4.04 -3.87 -16.00
CA VAL A 106 4.71 -4.12 -17.29
C VAL A 106 6.18 -3.72 -17.24
N TYR A 107 6.48 -2.56 -16.68
CA TYR A 107 7.87 -2.12 -16.57
C TYR A 107 8.69 -3.01 -15.62
N ILE A 108 8.12 -3.42 -14.50
CA ILE A 108 8.75 -4.36 -13.55
C ILE A 108 9.01 -5.72 -14.23
N SER A 109 8.03 -6.26 -14.97
CA SER A 109 8.21 -7.52 -15.68
C SER A 109 9.22 -7.42 -16.82
N TYR A 110 9.29 -6.27 -17.51
CA TYR A 110 10.31 -5.99 -18.50
C TYR A 110 11.73 -5.96 -17.92
N LEU A 111 11.93 -5.30 -16.77
CA LEU A 111 13.22 -5.28 -16.09
C LEU A 111 13.64 -6.69 -15.66
N PHE A 112 12.69 -7.49 -15.15
CA PHE A 112 12.95 -8.87 -14.78
C PHE A 112 13.28 -9.74 -16.01
N TYR A 113 12.52 -9.59 -17.11
CA TYR A 113 12.76 -10.32 -18.36
C TYR A 113 14.17 -10.12 -18.91
N LYS A 114 14.78 -8.94 -18.71
CA LYS A 114 16.15 -8.67 -19.17
C LYS A 114 17.24 -9.43 -18.42
N ILE A 115 16.98 -9.84 -17.17
CA ILE A 115 18.01 -10.40 -16.28
C ILE A 115 17.86 -11.91 -16.08
N ILE A 116 16.72 -12.49 -16.43
CA ILE A 116 16.47 -13.92 -16.25
C ILE A 116 17.27 -14.79 -17.22
N GLY A 117 17.71 -15.96 -16.74
CA GLY A 117 18.35 -17.00 -17.55
C GLY A 117 17.36 -17.81 -18.41
N ARG A 118 17.89 -18.68 -19.27
CA ARG A 118 17.11 -19.48 -20.25
C ARG A 118 16.09 -20.45 -19.62
N ASN A 119 16.32 -20.88 -18.39
CA ASN A 119 15.48 -21.86 -17.70
C ASN A 119 14.25 -21.23 -17.02
N ILE A 120 14.17 -19.90 -17.00
CA ILE A 120 13.06 -19.16 -16.43
C ILE A 120 12.17 -18.65 -17.58
N ARG A 121 10.89 -18.97 -17.53
CA ARG A 121 9.91 -18.62 -18.56
C ARG A 121 8.80 -17.79 -17.93
N LEU A 122 8.47 -16.67 -18.56
CA LEU A 122 7.41 -15.77 -18.09
C LEU A 122 6.13 -15.99 -18.90
N PHE A 123 4.98 -15.89 -18.24
CA PHE A 123 3.67 -16.04 -18.87
C PHE A 123 2.70 -14.97 -18.37
N GLU A 124 2.00 -14.33 -19.30
CA GLU A 124 0.94 -13.36 -19.02
C GLU A 124 -0.44 -14.01 -19.13
N TYR A 125 -1.14 -14.08 -18.01
CA TYR A 125 -2.54 -14.49 -17.96
C TYR A 125 -3.44 -13.38 -18.50
N ASN A 126 -4.29 -13.74 -19.47
CA ASN A 126 -5.34 -12.86 -19.97
C ASN A 126 -6.61 -13.67 -20.30
N LYS A 127 -7.67 -13.43 -19.54
CA LYS A 127 -9.01 -13.92 -19.86
C LYS A 127 -9.94 -12.70 -19.95
N PRO A 128 -10.56 -12.44 -21.13
CA PRO A 128 -11.41 -11.27 -21.31
C PRO A 128 -12.49 -11.14 -20.22
N GLY A 129 -12.56 -9.96 -19.60
CA GLY A 129 -13.52 -9.65 -18.53
C GLY A 129 -13.13 -10.15 -17.13
N TRP A 130 -11.95 -10.74 -16.95
CA TRP A 130 -11.47 -11.24 -15.67
C TRP A 130 -10.24 -10.49 -15.17
N SER A 131 -10.19 -10.22 -13.86
CA SER A 131 -8.95 -9.84 -13.18
C SER A 131 -8.21 -11.08 -12.68
N TYR A 132 -6.88 -11.08 -12.78
CA TYR A 132 -6.01 -12.14 -12.29
C TYR A 132 -5.56 -11.88 -10.85
N HIS A 133 -5.80 -12.85 -9.97
CA HIS A 133 -5.45 -12.74 -8.55
C HIS A 133 -5.00 -14.07 -7.93
N ALA A 134 -4.60 -15.04 -8.76
CA ALA A 134 -4.11 -16.33 -8.29
C ALA A 134 -2.71 -16.19 -7.69
N LYS A 135 -2.47 -16.85 -6.54
CA LYS A 135 -1.13 -17.01 -5.95
C LYS A 135 -0.93 -18.45 -5.57
N GLY A 136 0.23 -18.97 -5.92
CA GLY A 136 0.58 -20.34 -5.62
C GLY A 136 1.90 -20.74 -6.25
N LEU A 137 2.38 -21.90 -5.84
CA LEU A 137 3.61 -22.51 -6.33
C LEU A 137 3.36 -24.00 -6.51
N TRP A 138 3.63 -24.54 -7.69
CA TRP A 138 3.61 -25.96 -7.97
C TRP A 138 5.04 -26.45 -8.15
N ILE A 139 5.36 -27.58 -7.53
CA ILE A 139 6.67 -28.22 -7.59
C ILE A 139 6.44 -29.64 -8.09
N ASP A 140 6.95 -29.93 -9.27
CA ASP A 140 6.98 -31.27 -9.84
C ASP A 140 8.42 -31.80 -9.88
N SER A 141 8.56 -33.12 -9.87
CA SER A 141 9.82 -33.82 -10.01
C SER A 141 9.68 -34.93 -11.04
N GLU A 142 10.61 -35.02 -11.99
CA GLU A 142 10.55 -36.04 -13.04
C GLU A 142 10.78 -37.47 -12.51
N GLN A 143 11.56 -37.62 -11.43
CA GLN A 143 11.91 -38.92 -10.86
C GLN A 143 11.04 -39.35 -9.67
N SER A 144 10.12 -38.48 -9.22
CA SER A 144 9.32 -38.75 -8.03
C SER A 144 7.83 -38.65 -8.33
N SER A 145 7.05 -39.58 -7.76
CA SER A 145 5.59 -39.41 -7.73
C SER A 145 5.15 -38.25 -6.82
N LEU A 146 6.06 -37.71 -6.01
CA LEU A 146 5.84 -36.59 -5.10
C LEU A 146 5.48 -35.31 -5.87
N SER A 147 4.30 -34.77 -5.58
CA SER A 147 3.92 -33.42 -5.99
C SER A 147 3.77 -32.55 -4.76
N ALA A 148 4.27 -31.32 -4.85
CA ALA A 148 4.08 -30.33 -3.81
C ALA A 148 3.44 -29.06 -4.37
N THR A 149 2.55 -28.45 -3.59
CA THR A 149 1.84 -27.23 -3.98
C THR A 149 1.73 -26.30 -2.78
N MET A 150 2.05 -25.02 -2.99
CA MET A 150 1.81 -23.96 -2.02
C MET A 150 0.62 -23.12 -2.46
N ILE A 151 -0.31 -22.87 -1.55
CA ILE A 151 -1.48 -22.02 -1.78
C ILE A 151 -1.64 -21.05 -0.61
N GLY A 152 -1.95 -19.80 -0.90
CA GLY A 152 -2.21 -18.80 0.13
C GLY A 152 -2.25 -17.37 -0.38
N SER A 153 -1.89 -16.41 0.48
CA SER A 153 -2.17 -14.99 0.25
C SER A 153 -1.02 -14.16 -0.38
N SER A 154 0.21 -14.66 -0.36
CA SER A 154 1.44 -13.91 -0.69
C SER A 154 1.57 -13.69 -2.20
N ASN A 155 1.90 -12.45 -2.58
CA ASN A 155 2.29 -12.13 -3.96
C ASN A 155 3.80 -12.25 -4.18
N PHE A 156 4.55 -12.73 -3.18
CA PHE A 156 6.01 -12.91 -3.20
C PHE A 156 6.81 -11.63 -3.39
N GLY A 157 6.20 -10.47 -3.11
CA GLY A 157 6.84 -9.16 -3.20
C GLY A 157 7.23 -8.58 -1.85
N HIS A 158 7.88 -7.41 -1.89
CA HIS A 158 8.38 -6.74 -0.68
C HIS A 158 7.30 -6.51 0.39
N ARG A 159 6.06 -6.23 -0.01
CA ARG A 159 4.95 -6.03 0.92
C ARG A 159 4.58 -7.33 1.65
N SER A 160 4.46 -8.43 0.92
CA SER A 160 4.19 -9.76 1.47
C SER A 160 5.28 -10.21 2.44
N VAL A 161 6.55 -9.97 2.10
CA VAL A 161 7.67 -10.37 2.96
C VAL A 161 7.77 -9.49 4.22
N HIS A 162 7.70 -8.17 4.10
CA HIS A 162 8.11 -7.28 5.21
C HIS A 162 6.97 -6.58 5.94
N ARG A 163 5.76 -6.51 5.39
CA ARG A 163 4.70 -5.61 5.88
C ARG A 163 3.40 -6.32 6.18
N ASP A 164 2.94 -7.20 5.30
CA ASP A 164 1.67 -7.90 5.45
C ASP A 164 1.83 -9.13 6.37
N LEU A 165 0.68 -9.62 6.85
CA LEU A 165 0.57 -10.94 7.46
C LEU A 165 0.10 -11.91 6.37
N GLU A 166 0.99 -12.77 5.91
CA GLU A 166 0.67 -13.78 4.90
C GLU A 166 0.62 -15.16 5.52
N ALA A 167 -0.28 -15.98 5.02
CA ALA A 167 -0.40 -17.39 5.37
C ALA A 167 -0.41 -18.24 4.09
N GLN A 168 0.44 -19.26 4.07
CA GLN A 168 0.46 -20.29 3.03
C GLN A 168 0.21 -21.66 3.65
N PHE A 169 -0.35 -22.55 2.85
CA PHE A 169 -0.37 -23.97 3.10
C PHE A 169 0.53 -24.64 2.06
N PHE A 170 1.63 -25.23 2.52
CA PHE A 170 2.50 -26.06 1.69
C PHE A 170 2.05 -27.52 1.80
N ILE A 171 1.48 -28.02 0.71
CA ILE A 171 0.86 -29.32 0.60
C ILE A 171 1.83 -30.25 -0.12
N ILE A 172 2.12 -31.40 0.47
CA ILE A 172 2.89 -32.47 -0.14
C ILE A 172 1.99 -33.69 -0.21
N THR A 173 1.81 -34.28 -1.39
CA THR A 173 0.90 -35.42 -1.56
C THR A 173 1.47 -36.53 -2.44
N TYR A 174 1.10 -37.75 -2.08
CA TYR A 174 1.26 -38.98 -2.88
C TYR A 174 -0.10 -39.50 -3.37
N ASN A 175 -1.20 -38.79 -3.06
CA ASN A 175 -2.52 -39.17 -3.50
C ASN A 175 -2.69 -38.76 -4.96
N GLU A 176 -2.74 -39.75 -5.86
CA GLU A 176 -2.81 -39.51 -7.31
C GLU A 176 -4.04 -38.67 -7.72
N LYS A 177 -5.20 -38.84 -7.07
CA LYS A 177 -6.39 -38.03 -7.37
C LYS A 177 -6.16 -36.55 -7.05
N LEU A 178 -5.58 -36.27 -5.88
CA LEU A 178 -5.28 -34.89 -5.47
C LEU A 178 -4.18 -34.28 -6.34
N LYS A 179 -3.14 -35.05 -6.67
CA LYS A 179 -2.07 -34.64 -7.57
C LYS A 179 -2.61 -34.23 -8.94
N ILE A 180 -3.42 -35.08 -9.58
CA ILE A 180 -4.06 -34.79 -10.87
C ILE A 180 -4.91 -33.51 -10.75
N SER A 181 -5.72 -33.37 -9.70
CA SER A 181 -6.55 -32.18 -9.51
C SER A 181 -5.74 -30.88 -9.37
N LEU A 182 -4.60 -30.91 -8.68
CA LEU A 182 -3.71 -29.76 -8.52
C LEU A 182 -2.98 -29.43 -9.83
N GLN A 183 -2.60 -30.45 -10.61
CA GLN A 183 -2.01 -30.27 -11.94
C GLN A 183 -3.03 -29.68 -12.93
N GLU A 184 -4.27 -30.17 -12.92
CA GLU A 184 -5.37 -29.62 -13.72
C GLU A 184 -5.68 -28.17 -13.35
N GLU A 185 -5.62 -27.82 -12.05
CA GLU A 185 -5.76 -26.43 -11.60
C GLU A 185 -4.68 -25.52 -12.21
N ARG A 186 -3.42 -25.94 -12.15
CA ARG A 186 -2.32 -25.22 -12.80
C ARG A 186 -2.55 -25.10 -14.30
N LEU A 187 -2.93 -26.18 -14.98
CA LEU A 187 -3.17 -26.18 -16.43
C LEU A 187 -4.31 -25.22 -16.82
N ARG A 188 -5.38 -25.13 -16.02
CA ARG A 188 -6.45 -24.14 -16.25
C ARG A 188 -5.96 -22.70 -16.20
N ILE A 189 -4.98 -22.40 -15.36
CA ILE A 189 -4.33 -21.08 -15.33
C ILE A 189 -3.52 -20.88 -16.63
N LEU A 190 -2.69 -21.85 -16.98
CA LEU A 190 -1.80 -21.79 -18.14
C LEU A 190 -2.56 -21.75 -19.48
N ASN A 191 -3.77 -22.32 -19.57
CA ASN A 191 -4.61 -22.28 -20.76
C ASN A 191 -4.99 -20.86 -21.21
N TYR A 192 -4.98 -19.89 -20.30
CA TYR A 192 -5.20 -18.47 -20.60
C TYR A 192 -3.91 -17.64 -20.49
N ALA A 193 -2.76 -18.30 -20.35
CA ALA A 193 -1.48 -17.64 -20.20
C ALA A 193 -0.69 -17.70 -21.51
N THR A 194 -0.18 -16.55 -21.96
CA THR A 194 0.67 -16.47 -23.16
C THR A 194 2.11 -16.30 -22.73
N LYS A 195 3.02 -17.08 -23.33
CA LYS A 195 4.46 -16.95 -23.07
C LYS A 195 4.93 -15.54 -23.44
N VAL A 196 5.73 -14.94 -22.57
CA VAL A 196 6.28 -13.60 -22.77
C VAL A 196 7.60 -13.70 -23.52
N ASP A 197 7.65 -12.98 -24.63
CA ASP A 197 8.82 -12.76 -25.45
C ASP A 197 9.10 -11.25 -25.59
N ALA A 198 10.17 -10.89 -26.29
CA ALA A 198 10.51 -9.49 -26.53
C ALA A 198 9.41 -8.73 -27.29
N ALA A 199 8.59 -9.41 -28.11
CA ALA A 199 7.53 -8.79 -28.89
C ALA A 199 6.33 -8.37 -28.02
N VAL A 200 6.09 -9.02 -26.88
CA VAL A 200 5.05 -8.61 -25.91
C VAL A 200 5.23 -7.15 -25.49
N PHE A 201 6.46 -6.74 -25.19
CA PHE A 201 6.76 -5.37 -24.74
C PHE A 201 6.64 -4.30 -25.84
N LEU A 202 6.47 -4.70 -27.10
CA LEU A 202 6.24 -3.79 -28.23
C LEU A 202 4.75 -3.56 -28.52
N ARG A 203 3.84 -4.31 -27.85
CA ARG A 203 2.41 -4.15 -28.02
C ARG A 203 1.93 -2.81 -27.45
N ARG A 204 0.84 -2.26 -28.00
CA ARG A 204 0.32 -0.94 -27.63
C ARG A 204 -0.11 -0.84 -26.16
N ASP A 205 -0.66 -1.92 -25.62
CA ASP A 205 -1.08 -2.10 -24.22
C ASP A 205 0.09 -2.30 -23.24
N HIS A 206 1.30 -2.54 -23.76
CA HIS A 206 2.54 -2.69 -23.00
C HIS A 206 3.49 -1.50 -23.18
N PHE A 207 3.08 -0.49 -23.95
CA PHE A 207 3.84 0.74 -24.10
C PHE A 207 3.85 1.51 -22.77
N VAL A 208 5.02 1.61 -22.15
CA VAL A 208 5.20 2.33 -20.88
C VAL A 208 5.79 3.72 -21.17
N PRO A 209 5.05 4.81 -20.86
CA PRO A 209 5.58 6.17 -20.96
C PRO A 209 6.81 6.40 -20.06
N LEU A 210 7.77 7.21 -20.54
CA LEU A 210 9.02 7.55 -19.83
C LEU A 210 8.81 8.02 -18.38
N TRP A 211 7.76 8.80 -18.11
CA TRP A 211 7.49 9.29 -16.77
C TRP A 211 7.15 8.16 -15.78
N ILE A 212 6.57 7.04 -16.25
CA ILE A 212 6.34 5.85 -15.42
C ILE A 212 7.67 5.16 -15.09
N HIS A 213 8.61 5.09 -16.05
CA HIS A 213 9.96 4.57 -15.78
C HIS A 213 10.61 5.35 -14.63
N MET A 214 10.50 6.68 -14.67
CA MET A 214 11.05 7.55 -13.63
C MET A 214 10.37 7.34 -12.28
N VAL A 215 9.04 7.19 -12.24
CA VAL A 215 8.30 6.92 -10.99
C VAL A 215 8.70 5.58 -10.37
N VAL A 216 8.78 4.52 -11.17
CA VAL A 216 9.18 3.19 -10.69
C VAL A 216 10.64 3.22 -10.21
N LEU A 217 11.55 3.84 -10.99
CA LEU A 217 12.95 3.97 -10.62
C LEU A 217 13.13 4.78 -9.32
N GLN A 218 12.45 5.91 -9.18
CA GLN A 218 12.45 6.69 -7.95
C GLN A 218 11.92 5.88 -6.77
N GLY A 219 10.83 5.14 -6.95
CA GLY A 219 10.29 4.25 -5.92
C GLY A 219 11.27 3.16 -5.49
N LEU A 220 11.96 2.52 -6.44
CA LEU A 220 12.97 1.49 -6.17
C LEU A 220 14.19 2.07 -5.44
N VAL A 221 14.75 3.17 -5.93
CA VAL A 221 15.93 3.83 -5.34
C VAL A 221 15.62 4.39 -3.95
N PHE A 222 14.53 5.15 -3.82
CA PHE A 222 14.12 5.70 -2.53
C PHE A 222 13.75 4.60 -1.54
N GLY A 223 13.06 3.55 -2.00
CA GLY A 223 12.75 2.38 -1.21
C GLY A 223 14.00 1.70 -0.65
N ARG A 224 15.02 1.47 -1.49
CA ARG A 224 16.31 0.90 -1.07
C ARG A 224 17.03 1.78 -0.05
N VAL A 225 17.19 3.08 -0.34
CA VAL A 225 17.85 4.03 0.56
C VAL A 225 17.14 4.11 1.92
N LEU A 226 15.80 4.15 1.91
CA LEU A 226 15.01 4.16 3.15
C LEU A 226 15.18 2.86 3.94
N MET A 227 15.13 1.71 3.27
CA MET A 227 15.28 0.41 3.94
C MET A 227 16.69 0.21 4.50
N GLU A 228 17.73 0.65 3.80
CA GLU A 228 19.10 0.65 4.32
C GLU A 228 19.26 1.58 5.53
N ALA A 229 18.66 2.78 5.50
CA ALA A 229 18.68 3.70 6.63
C ALA A 229 17.93 3.12 7.85
N LEU A 230 16.80 2.44 7.62
CA LEU A 230 16.03 1.77 8.67
C LEU A 230 16.75 0.54 9.23
N ALA A 231 17.44 -0.25 8.39
CA ALA A 231 18.23 -1.39 8.84
C ALA A 231 19.42 -0.96 9.71
N ARG A 232 20.10 0.15 9.35
CA ARG A 232 21.19 0.75 10.14
C ARG A 232 20.71 1.25 11.50
N ASN A 233 19.51 1.82 11.58
CA ASN A 233 18.93 2.31 12.84
C ASN A 233 18.24 1.21 13.68
N GLY A 234 17.73 0.15 13.02
CA GLY A 234 16.99 -0.95 13.66
C GLY A 234 17.86 -1.90 14.48
N ALA A 235 19.17 -1.96 14.21
CA ALA A 235 20.12 -2.75 15.00
C ALA A 235 20.27 -2.20 16.45
N ALA A 236 20.00 -0.92 16.69
CA ALA A 236 20.11 -0.30 18.01
C ALA A 236 18.82 -0.35 18.84
N THR A 237 17.65 -0.58 18.23
CA THR A 237 16.34 -0.41 18.89
C THR A 237 15.58 -1.72 19.17
N ALA A 238 16.08 -2.85 18.68
CA ALA A 238 15.42 -4.15 18.84
C ALA A 238 15.49 -4.73 20.27
N ALA A 239 16.44 -4.30 21.10
CA ALA A 239 16.63 -4.83 22.44
C ALA A 239 15.69 -4.24 23.51
N THR A 240 15.04 -3.09 23.27
CA THR A 240 14.34 -2.34 24.32
C THR A 240 12.81 -2.43 24.26
N ASN A 241 12.24 -2.82 23.13
CA ASN A 241 10.78 -2.70 22.90
C ASN A 241 9.96 -3.97 23.20
N VAL A 242 10.59 -5.08 23.58
CA VAL A 242 9.89 -6.36 23.82
C VAL A 242 9.07 -6.34 25.12
N HIS A 243 9.33 -5.42 26.05
CA HIS A 243 8.64 -5.40 27.35
C HIS A 243 7.40 -4.49 27.47
N LEU A 244 7.06 -3.69 26.45
CA LEU A 244 5.99 -2.67 26.53
C LEU A 244 4.75 -2.95 25.67
N PHE A 245 4.75 -4.01 24.86
CA PHE A 245 3.66 -4.31 23.93
C PHE A 245 2.57 -5.26 24.47
N HIS A 246 2.66 -5.66 25.74
CA HIS A 246 1.72 -6.60 26.36
C HIS A 246 0.71 -5.92 27.31
N ARG A 247 0.09 -4.81 26.89
CA ARG A 247 -1.15 -4.33 27.51
C ARG A 247 -1.91 -3.46 26.53
N ASN A 248 -3.16 -3.83 26.24
CA ASN A 248 -4.16 -3.13 25.40
C ASN A 248 -4.22 -3.54 23.92
N ARG A 249 -4.66 -4.77 23.64
CA ARG A 249 -5.31 -5.06 22.35
C ARG A 249 -6.33 -6.22 22.40
N THR A 250 -7.31 -6.09 23.27
CA THR A 250 -8.55 -6.90 23.25
C THR A 250 -9.76 -5.97 23.24
N GLN A 251 -9.91 -5.22 22.15
CA GLN A 251 -11.17 -4.63 21.67
C GLN A 251 -10.81 -3.72 20.49
N ARG A 252 -11.06 -4.19 19.26
CA ARG A 252 -11.17 -3.44 17.99
C ARG A 252 -10.78 -4.34 16.82
N ARG A 253 -11.57 -5.39 16.58
CA ARG A 253 -11.50 -6.12 15.31
C ARG A 253 -12.82 -6.83 14.98
N ALA A 254 -13.84 -6.01 14.78
CA ALA A 254 -14.99 -6.30 13.95
C ALA A 254 -15.58 -4.93 13.58
N ARG A 255 -16.06 -4.73 12.34
CA ARG A 255 -16.53 -3.45 11.75
C ARG A 255 -15.46 -2.58 11.10
N HIS A 256 -14.79 -3.05 10.05
CA HIS A 256 -14.12 -2.11 9.13
C HIS A 256 -14.20 -2.42 7.64
N LEU A 257 -15.06 -3.33 7.20
CA LEU A 257 -15.25 -3.58 5.76
C LEU A 257 -16.65 -3.29 5.20
N SER A 258 -17.66 -2.92 6.02
CA SER A 258 -19.00 -2.53 5.50
C SER A 258 -19.39 -1.06 5.71
N SER A 259 -18.64 -0.27 6.50
CA SER A 259 -19.04 1.11 6.85
C SER A 259 -18.65 2.16 5.81
N ARG A 260 -17.68 1.88 4.94
CA ARG A 260 -17.19 2.88 3.99
C ARG A 260 -18.14 3.08 2.81
N THR A 261 -18.82 2.02 2.38
CA THR A 261 -19.79 2.06 1.27
C THR A 261 -21.12 2.67 1.71
N THR A 262 -21.60 2.34 2.92
CA THR A 262 -22.82 2.91 3.51
C THR A 262 -22.68 4.39 3.88
N ALA A 263 -21.53 4.83 4.41
CA ALA A 263 -21.27 6.24 4.69
C ALA A 263 -21.15 7.09 3.40
N LEU A 264 -20.58 6.53 2.33
CA LEU A 264 -20.45 7.23 1.04
C LEU A 264 -21.80 7.38 0.32
N LEU A 265 -22.67 6.36 0.42
CA LEU A 265 -24.05 6.40 -0.10
C LEU A 265 -24.94 7.38 0.68
N SER A 266 -24.85 7.36 2.02
CA SER A 266 -25.57 8.31 2.90
C SER A 266 -25.15 9.76 2.66
N SER A 267 -23.84 10.04 2.58
CA SER A 267 -23.32 11.40 2.38
C SER A 267 -23.64 12.01 1.00
N LYS A 268 -23.74 11.19 -0.05
CA LYS A 268 -24.23 11.65 -1.36
C LYS A 268 -25.72 12.00 -1.30
N SER A 269 -26.55 11.15 -0.67
CA SER A 269 -27.99 11.41 -0.54
C SER A 269 -28.29 12.65 0.32
N LEU A 270 -27.54 12.84 1.41
CA LEU A 270 -27.71 13.99 2.31
C LEU A 270 -27.32 15.30 1.64
N LYS A 271 -26.30 15.28 0.78
CA LYS A 271 -25.87 16.45 0.00
C LYS A 271 -26.92 16.87 -1.03
N GLU A 272 -27.67 15.93 -1.59
CA GLU A 272 -28.77 16.22 -2.53
C GLU A 272 -29.99 16.75 -1.79
N LEU A 273 -30.33 16.18 -0.62
CA LEU A 273 -31.44 16.64 0.22
C LEU A 273 -31.24 18.07 0.76
N LEU A 274 -30.01 18.45 1.08
CA LEU A 274 -29.69 19.74 1.70
C LEU A 274 -29.12 20.76 0.69
N LYS A 275 -29.41 20.59 -0.61
CA LYS A 275 -28.85 21.43 -1.66
C LYS A 275 -29.41 22.86 -1.65
N ASP A 276 -30.69 22.99 -1.30
CA ASP A 276 -31.45 24.25 -1.34
C ASP A 276 -31.58 24.93 0.04
N GLU A 277 -30.94 24.35 1.07
CA GLU A 277 -30.91 24.88 2.42
C GLU A 277 -30.09 26.18 2.53
N VAL A 278 -30.57 27.10 3.36
CA VAL A 278 -29.86 28.33 3.70
C VAL A 278 -28.84 28.04 4.78
N TRP A 279 -27.58 28.39 4.52
CA TRP A 279 -26.46 28.08 5.41
C TRP A 279 -25.91 29.33 6.09
N ILE A 280 -26.20 29.46 7.38
CA ILE A 280 -25.74 30.57 8.23
C ILE A 280 -24.36 30.22 8.79
N PRO A 281 -23.31 31.02 8.54
CA PRO A 281 -21.96 30.73 9.03
C PRO A 281 -21.87 30.99 10.53
N VAL A 282 -21.33 30.02 11.27
CA VAL A 282 -21.21 30.06 12.74
C VAL A 282 -19.75 30.23 13.17
N TYR A 283 -18.83 29.56 12.47
CA TYR A 283 -17.39 29.60 12.74
C TYR A 283 -16.60 29.90 11.47
N ARG A 284 -15.56 30.73 11.61
CA ARG A 284 -14.58 31.01 10.55
C ARG A 284 -13.15 31.04 11.12
N PHE A 285 -12.24 30.28 10.53
CA PHE A 285 -10.81 30.35 10.84
C PHE A 285 -10.12 31.35 9.91
N ARG A 286 -9.61 32.47 10.45
CA ARG A 286 -8.97 33.52 9.64
C ARG A 286 -7.65 33.06 9.01
N GLY A 287 -6.90 32.18 9.68
CA GLY A 287 -5.63 31.65 9.20
C GLY A 287 -5.72 30.62 8.05
N ILE A 288 -6.93 30.27 7.59
CA ILE A 288 -7.12 29.21 6.58
C ILE A 288 -6.41 29.52 5.25
N HIS A 289 -6.29 30.81 4.89
CA HIS A 289 -5.64 31.22 3.66
C HIS A 289 -4.15 30.90 3.65
N TYR A 290 -3.44 31.05 4.78
CA TYR A 290 -2.04 30.60 4.91
C TYR A 290 -1.92 29.09 4.69
N SER A 291 -2.86 28.31 5.24
CA SER A 291 -2.90 26.86 5.03
C SER A 291 -3.19 26.48 3.58
N VAL A 292 -4.05 27.24 2.87
CA VAL A 292 -4.30 27.07 1.43
C VAL A 292 -3.06 27.39 0.62
N VAL A 293 -2.38 28.50 0.90
CA VAL A 293 -1.14 28.90 0.22
C VAL A 293 -0.06 27.84 0.46
N ALA A 294 0.15 27.40 1.70
CA ALA A 294 1.07 26.31 2.01
C ALA A 294 0.71 25.01 1.27
N ALA A 295 -0.59 24.69 1.18
CA ALA A 295 -1.07 23.52 0.46
C ALA A 295 -0.98 23.61 -1.07
N LYS A 296 -0.91 24.81 -1.64
CA LYS A 296 -0.65 25.02 -3.09
C LYS A 296 0.84 25.13 -3.40
N MET A 297 1.60 25.83 -2.56
CA MET A 297 3.06 25.96 -2.67
C MET A 297 3.74 24.60 -2.58
N LYS A 298 3.26 23.71 -1.70
CA LYS A 298 3.75 22.33 -1.64
C LYS A 298 3.57 21.58 -2.95
N LEU A 299 2.46 21.79 -3.66
CA LEU A 299 2.17 21.12 -4.94
C LEU A 299 3.12 21.61 -6.02
N ALA A 300 3.32 22.93 -6.08
CA ALA A 300 4.30 23.54 -6.98
C ALA A 300 5.71 23.03 -6.69
N LEU A 301 6.10 22.91 -5.41
CA LEU A 301 7.40 22.41 -5.00
C LEU A 301 7.61 20.93 -5.37
N THR A 302 6.59 20.08 -5.18
CA THR A 302 6.64 18.67 -5.58
C THR A 302 6.74 18.50 -7.09
N ILE A 303 5.95 19.26 -7.87
CA ILE A 303 6.03 19.25 -9.34
C ILE A 303 7.40 19.73 -9.81
N SER A 304 7.92 20.80 -9.20
CA SER A 304 9.25 21.32 -9.48
C SER A 304 10.33 20.27 -9.20
N SER A 305 10.30 19.57 -8.07
CA SER A 305 11.28 18.51 -7.76
C SER A 305 11.18 17.32 -8.72
N ILE A 306 9.96 16.92 -9.12
CA ILE A 306 9.73 15.84 -10.10
C ILE A 306 10.27 16.24 -11.48
N ALA A 307 10.20 17.51 -11.86
CA ALA A 307 10.74 18.01 -13.14
C ALA A 307 12.26 18.27 -13.10
N LEU A 308 12.79 18.77 -11.98
CA LEU A 308 14.20 19.15 -11.86
C LEU A 308 15.15 17.94 -11.88
N ILE A 309 14.76 16.85 -11.21
CA ILE A 309 15.63 15.67 -11.07
C ILE A 309 15.93 15.04 -12.44
N PRO A 310 14.94 14.72 -13.30
CA PRO A 310 15.21 14.19 -14.64
C PRO A 310 16.04 15.14 -15.50
N TYR A 311 15.76 16.45 -15.46
CA TYR A 311 16.50 17.46 -16.20
C TYR A 311 17.98 17.50 -15.78
N LYS A 312 18.25 17.43 -14.48
CA LYS A 312 19.63 17.44 -13.96
C LYS A 312 20.35 16.12 -14.12
N CYS A 313 19.63 15.00 -14.09
CA CYS A 313 20.16 13.71 -14.50
C CYS A 313 20.58 13.70 -15.98
N TRP A 314 19.77 14.29 -16.87
CA TRP A 314 20.13 14.43 -18.28
C TRP A 314 21.38 15.28 -18.48
N GLN A 315 21.47 16.44 -17.80
CA GLN A 315 22.68 17.28 -17.84
C GLN A 315 23.93 16.60 -17.27
N TYR A 316 23.77 15.71 -16.28
CA TYR A 316 24.88 14.90 -15.76
C TYR A 316 25.37 13.87 -16.79
N LEU A 317 24.45 13.26 -17.55
CA LEU A 317 24.80 12.29 -18.61
C LEU A 317 25.53 12.94 -19.80
N GLU A 318 25.39 14.25 -19.99
CA GLU A 318 26.15 15.03 -20.97
C GLU A 318 27.45 15.64 -20.40
N ASP A 319 27.90 15.19 -19.22
CA ASP A 319 29.08 15.72 -18.50
C ASP A 319 29.02 17.23 -18.19
N ALA A 320 27.85 17.86 -18.31
CA ALA A 320 27.67 19.29 -18.08
C ALA A 320 27.58 19.65 -16.58
N VAL A 321 27.39 18.67 -15.68
CA VAL A 321 27.17 18.86 -14.24
C VAL A 321 27.93 17.80 -13.44
N SER A 322 28.54 18.18 -12.31
CA SER A 322 29.27 17.25 -11.43
C SER A 322 28.35 16.37 -10.57
N ILE A 323 28.86 15.21 -10.14
CA ILE A 323 28.13 14.28 -9.25
C ILE A 323 27.73 14.93 -7.92
N ASN A 324 28.54 15.86 -7.41
CA ASN A 324 28.26 16.59 -6.16
C ASN A 324 27.03 17.50 -6.31
N HIS A 325 26.88 18.18 -7.45
CA HIS A 325 25.70 18.99 -7.73
C HIS A 325 24.44 18.13 -7.87
N LEU A 326 24.54 16.96 -8.53
CA LEU A 326 23.42 16.03 -8.64
C LEU A 326 23.00 15.47 -7.27
N ALA A 327 23.97 15.15 -6.42
CA ALA A 327 23.74 14.68 -5.05
C ALA A 327 23.06 15.76 -4.18
N SER A 328 23.50 17.01 -4.25
CA SER A 328 22.88 18.13 -3.52
C SER A 328 21.42 18.36 -3.95
N ILE A 329 21.13 18.29 -5.25
CA ILE A 329 19.77 18.47 -5.78
C ILE A 329 18.87 17.30 -5.36
N SER A 330 19.40 16.08 -5.37
CA SER A 330 18.67 14.87 -4.93
C SER A 330 18.39 14.90 -3.42
N ALA A 331 19.34 15.39 -2.62
CA ALA A 331 19.15 15.60 -1.18
C ALA A 331 18.09 16.67 -0.89
N PHE A 332 18.10 17.79 -1.61
CA PHE A 332 17.07 18.83 -1.51
C PHE A 332 15.68 18.31 -1.91
N ALA A 333 15.57 17.54 -2.99
CA ALA A 333 14.32 16.90 -3.40
C ALA A 333 13.80 15.90 -2.34
N SER A 334 14.70 15.17 -1.70
CA SER A 334 14.34 14.23 -0.61
C SER A 334 13.85 14.98 0.63
N PHE A 335 14.54 16.06 1.03
CA PHE A 335 14.13 16.92 2.14
C PHE A 335 12.77 17.57 1.89
N THR A 336 12.55 18.12 0.68
CA THR A 336 11.27 18.72 0.31
C THR A 336 10.13 17.71 0.31
N THR A 337 10.40 16.45 -0.04
CA THR A 337 9.42 15.34 0.03
C THR A 337 9.07 14.97 1.48
N LEU A 338 10.05 14.94 2.39
CA LEU A 338 9.81 14.70 3.81
C LEU A 338 9.04 15.85 4.46
N ALA A 339 9.43 17.09 4.18
CA ALA A 339 8.70 18.28 4.60
C ALA A 339 7.26 18.25 4.06
N PHE A 340 7.06 17.81 2.81
CA PHE A 340 5.74 17.64 2.20
C PHE A 340 4.87 16.64 2.97
N ILE A 341 5.39 15.47 3.36
CA ILE A 341 4.66 14.47 4.14
C ILE A 341 4.22 15.05 5.49
N PHE A 342 5.14 15.77 6.16
CA PHE A 342 4.87 16.43 7.43
C PHE A 342 3.77 17.51 7.29
N PHE A 343 3.89 18.40 6.30
CA PHE A 343 2.90 19.45 6.02
C PHE A 343 1.53 18.89 5.62
N CYS A 344 1.49 17.79 4.87
CA CYS A 344 0.24 17.13 4.50
C CYS A 344 -0.48 16.55 5.72
N ARG A 345 0.26 16.02 6.70
CA ARG A 345 -0.34 15.53 7.95
C ARG A 345 -0.89 16.66 8.82
N PHE A 346 -0.32 17.86 8.73
CA PHE A 346 -0.72 19.00 9.55
C PHE A 346 -1.94 19.75 9.00
N PHE A 347 -1.98 20.04 7.70
CA PHE A 347 -3.04 20.87 7.11
C PHE A 347 -4.24 20.10 6.56
N TYR A 348 -4.11 18.78 6.36
CA TYR A 348 -5.22 17.96 5.89
C TYR A 348 -6.36 17.94 6.91
N GLY A 349 -7.59 18.20 6.45
CA GLY A 349 -8.77 18.17 7.31
C GLY A 349 -8.92 19.40 8.20
N LEU A 350 -8.12 20.45 8.01
CA LEU A 350 -8.27 21.70 8.76
C LEU A 350 -9.58 22.40 8.39
N ILE A 351 -10.40 22.69 9.40
CA ILE A 351 -11.70 23.34 9.26
C ILE A 351 -11.50 24.83 9.03
N GLY A 352 -12.00 25.32 7.90
CA GLY A 352 -12.00 26.74 7.56
C GLY A 352 -13.27 27.45 7.99
N VAL A 353 -14.43 26.82 7.76
CA VAL A 353 -15.75 27.40 8.05
C VAL A 353 -16.71 26.30 8.51
N ILE A 354 -17.55 26.59 9.50
CA ILE A 354 -18.72 25.77 9.83
C ILE A 354 -19.97 26.64 9.68
N SER A 355 -20.97 26.11 9.00
CA SER A 355 -22.29 26.74 8.84
C SER A 355 -23.37 25.81 9.38
N MET A 356 -24.47 26.38 9.86
CA MET A 356 -25.67 25.65 10.29
C MET A 356 -26.85 26.02 9.39
N ASN A 357 -27.81 25.11 9.24
CA ASN A 357 -29.07 25.44 8.57
C ASN A 357 -29.98 26.29 9.48
N GLU A 358 -31.06 26.85 8.94
CA GLU A 358 -31.96 27.73 9.70
C GLU A 358 -32.49 27.07 10.97
N SER A 359 -32.90 25.80 10.87
CA SER A 359 -33.44 24.98 11.96
C SER A 359 -32.40 24.45 12.96
N ASN A 360 -31.09 24.72 12.76
CA ASN A 360 -29.98 24.21 13.59
C ASN A 360 -29.82 22.68 13.67
N GLU A 361 -30.51 21.91 12.82
CA GLU A 361 -30.45 20.45 12.82
C GLU A 361 -29.22 19.91 12.05
N TYR A 362 -28.76 20.64 11.04
CA TYR A 362 -27.70 20.22 10.15
C TYR A 362 -26.55 21.21 10.13
N ILE A 363 -25.33 20.67 10.00
CA ILE A 363 -24.12 21.45 9.86
C ILE A 363 -23.39 21.14 8.55
N ARG A 364 -22.79 22.18 7.97
CA ARG A 364 -21.93 22.11 6.80
C ARG A 364 -20.52 22.55 7.20
N ILE A 365 -19.59 21.61 7.14
CA ILE A 365 -18.19 21.82 7.48
C ILE A 365 -17.38 22.00 6.20
N GLY A 366 -16.86 23.21 6.01
CA GLY A 366 -15.89 23.53 4.97
C GLY A 366 -14.47 23.29 5.48
N TYR A 367 -13.80 22.26 4.96
CA TYR A 367 -12.45 21.87 5.36
C TYR A 367 -11.48 21.82 4.17
N LEU A 368 -10.19 21.92 4.49
CA LEU A 368 -9.12 21.89 3.51
C LEU A 368 -8.83 20.45 3.07
N SER A 369 -8.95 20.19 1.77
CA SER A 369 -8.55 18.91 1.18
C SER A 369 -7.04 18.77 1.10
N PHE A 370 -6.58 17.56 0.79
CA PHE A 370 -5.17 17.28 0.57
C PHE A 370 -4.53 18.21 -0.47
N TRP A 371 -5.26 18.58 -1.53
CA TRP A 371 -4.76 19.41 -2.63
C TRP A 371 -4.94 20.92 -2.40
N GLY A 372 -5.34 21.35 -1.20
CA GLY A 372 -5.57 22.77 -0.90
C GLY A 372 -6.89 23.33 -1.42
N SER A 373 -7.73 22.50 -2.07
CA SER A 373 -9.10 22.86 -2.45
C SER A 373 -10.04 22.73 -1.25
N ARG A 374 -11.08 23.56 -1.19
CA ARG A 374 -12.16 23.42 -0.19
C ARG A 374 -13.01 22.19 -0.49
N ARG A 375 -13.34 21.41 0.55
CA ARG A 375 -14.37 20.37 0.52
C ARG A 375 -15.42 20.67 1.58
N ASN A 376 -16.67 20.28 1.30
CA ASN A 376 -17.77 20.43 2.22
C ASN A 376 -18.24 19.04 2.67
N LYS A 377 -18.48 18.90 3.97
CA LYS A 377 -19.12 17.74 4.59
C LYS A 377 -20.40 18.19 5.27
N TYR A 378 -21.45 17.38 5.15
CA TYR A 378 -22.76 17.62 5.74
C TYR A 378 -22.99 16.54 6.79
N MET A 379 -23.50 16.93 7.96
CA MET A 379 -23.88 16.00 9.04
C MET A 379 -24.95 16.63 9.92
N ARG A 380 -25.63 15.81 10.71
CA ARG A 380 -26.55 16.28 11.73
C ARG A 380 -25.78 16.81 12.93
N LEU A 381 -26.34 17.81 13.61
CA LEU A 381 -25.76 18.40 14.81
C LEU A 381 -25.59 17.35 15.94
N GLU A 382 -26.59 16.49 16.14
CA GLU A 382 -26.56 15.40 17.14
C GLU A 382 -25.43 14.38 16.94
N ASP A 383 -24.90 14.27 15.72
CA ASP A 383 -23.81 13.36 15.40
C ASP A 383 -22.43 13.95 15.76
N VAL A 384 -22.35 15.23 16.11
CA VAL A 384 -21.10 15.89 16.50
C VAL A 384 -20.74 15.53 17.93
N ILE A 385 -19.49 15.09 18.14
CA ILE A 385 -18.98 14.84 19.49
C ILE A 385 -18.62 16.20 20.12
N PRO A 386 -19.20 16.54 21.29
CA PRO A 386 -18.88 17.78 21.99
C PRO A 386 -17.39 17.94 22.32
N LEU A 387 -16.91 19.19 22.33
CA LEU A 387 -15.47 19.46 22.44
C LEU A 387 -14.88 19.04 23.80
N ASN A 388 -15.66 19.08 24.87
CA ASN A 388 -15.28 18.65 26.23
C ASN A 388 -14.90 17.16 26.33
N GLU A 389 -15.54 16.30 25.54
CA GLU A 389 -15.26 14.85 25.47
C GLU A 389 -14.13 14.50 24.48
N SER A 390 -13.68 15.47 23.68
CA SER A 390 -12.80 15.25 22.53
C SER A 390 -11.32 15.56 22.77
N SER A 391 -10.94 16.01 23.97
CA SER A 391 -9.66 16.66 24.31
C SER A 391 -8.41 15.74 24.27
N THR A 392 -8.00 15.36 23.06
CA THR A 392 -6.64 14.84 22.77
C THR A 392 -6.10 15.48 21.48
N GLY A 393 -5.72 16.76 21.58
CA GLY A 393 -5.06 17.54 20.53
C GLY A 393 -3.54 17.65 20.74
N ILE A 394 -2.79 17.84 19.65
CA ILE A 394 -1.30 17.88 19.63
C ILE A 394 -0.74 19.18 20.25
N ASN A 395 -1.59 20.15 20.54
CA ASN A 395 -1.28 21.38 21.28
C ASN A 395 -2.62 22.00 21.72
N SER A 396 -2.67 22.85 22.74
CA SER A 396 -3.93 23.46 23.24
C SER A 396 -4.67 24.34 22.20
N LYS A 397 -4.08 24.55 21.03
CA LYS A 397 -4.56 25.46 19.97
C LYS A 397 -5.37 24.78 18.85
N ILE A 398 -5.19 23.48 18.60
CA ILE A 398 -5.91 22.74 17.55
C ILE A 398 -6.50 21.45 18.15
N VAL A 399 -7.81 21.28 18.01
CA VAL A 399 -8.58 20.18 18.59
C VAL A 399 -9.14 19.28 17.50
N ARG A 400 -9.34 18.00 17.82
CA ARG A 400 -9.90 17.02 16.90
C ARG A 400 -11.43 17.11 16.91
N PHE A 401 -12.00 17.56 15.79
CA PHE A 401 -13.43 17.54 15.54
C PHE A 401 -13.84 16.15 15.04
N ARG A 402 -14.76 15.49 15.77
CA ARG A 402 -15.18 14.09 15.55
C ARG A 402 -16.70 13.97 15.51
N GLN A 403 -17.17 12.85 14.98
CA GLN A 403 -18.59 12.49 14.94
C GLN A 403 -18.80 11.08 15.51
N TYR A 404 -20.01 10.75 15.97
CA TYR A 404 -20.32 9.43 16.53
C TYR A 404 -20.41 8.35 15.45
N SER A 405 -20.99 8.68 14.29
CA SER A 405 -21.25 7.75 13.19
C SER A 405 -20.01 7.32 12.40
N SER A 406 -18.88 8.04 12.52
CA SER A 406 -17.68 7.81 11.73
C SER A 406 -16.39 8.10 12.50
N ASN A 407 -15.36 7.30 12.23
CA ASN A 407 -14.01 7.49 12.78
C ASN A 407 -13.20 8.57 12.03
N GLU A 408 -13.81 9.33 11.12
CA GLU A 408 -13.15 10.44 10.46
C GLU A 408 -12.88 11.59 11.44
N VAL A 409 -11.68 12.16 11.37
CA VAL A 409 -11.24 13.25 12.24
C VAL A 409 -10.90 14.46 11.39
N LEU A 410 -11.49 15.61 11.74
CA LEU A 410 -11.12 16.91 11.21
C LEU A 410 -10.41 17.73 12.29
N ASN A 411 -9.67 18.76 11.87
CA ASN A 411 -8.88 19.59 12.78
C ASN A 411 -9.56 20.95 12.92
N LEU A 412 -9.97 21.31 14.13
CA LEU A 412 -10.60 22.60 14.46
C LEU A 412 -9.56 23.51 15.14
N SER A 413 -9.40 24.73 14.62
CA SER A 413 -8.54 25.73 15.25
C SER A 413 -9.30 26.49 16.33
N LEU A 414 -8.74 26.58 17.54
CA LEU A 414 -9.29 27.44 18.59
C LEU A 414 -8.69 28.85 18.56
N PHE A 415 -7.54 29.01 17.90
CA PHE A 415 -6.87 30.31 17.76
C PHE A 415 -7.24 31.00 16.45
N ASN A 416 -7.24 32.34 16.46
CA ASN A 416 -7.55 33.19 15.30
C ASN A 416 -8.88 32.77 14.61
N ALA A 417 -9.82 32.32 15.43
CA ALA A 417 -11.15 31.91 15.06
C ALA A 417 -12.14 33.04 15.34
N GLU A 418 -13.08 33.20 14.43
CA GLU A 418 -14.15 34.19 14.50
C GLU A 418 -15.48 33.43 14.60
N LEU A 419 -16.20 33.66 15.70
CA LEU A 419 -17.56 33.16 15.89
C LEU A 419 -18.51 34.23 15.35
N LEU A 420 -19.19 33.91 14.25
CA LEU A 420 -20.05 34.84 13.52
C LEU A 420 -21.47 34.89 14.10
N ASP A 421 -21.88 33.81 14.76
CA ASP A 421 -23.15 33.69 15.49
C ASP A 421 -22.86 33.00 16.83
N GLN A 422 -22.91 33.76 17.93
CA GLN A 422 -22.54 33.24 19.25
C GLN A 422 -23.56 32.26 19.81
N GLU A 423 -24.85 32.44 19.52
CA GLU A 423 -25.91 31.56 20.01
C GLU A 423 -25.80 30.18 19.35
N ARG A 424 -25.67 30.15 18.01
CA ARG A 424 -25.46 28.89 17.28
C ARG A 424 -24.10 28.26 17.59
N ALA A 425 -23.07 29.06 17.86
CA ALA A 425 -21.78 28.54 18.30
C ALA A 425 -21.86 27.87 19.68
N ALA A 426 -22.64 28.41 20.61
CA ALA A 426 -22.87 27.79 21.92
C ALA A 426 -23.63 26.46 21.80
N VAL A 427 -24.60 26.38 20.88
CA VAL A 427 -25.31 25.12 20.56
C VAL A 427 -24.34 24.06 20.00
N LEU A 428 -23.44 24.46 19.10
CA LEU A 428 -22.52 23.54 18.43
C LEU A 428 -21.32 23.11 19.29
N PHE A 429 -20.73 24.03 20.03
CA PHE A 429 -19.47 23.80 20.74
C PHE A 429 -19.62 23.70 22.26
N GLY A 430 -20.77 24.10 22.81
CA GLY A 430 -20.95 24.31 24.24
C GLY A 430 -20.28 25.60 24.71
N ASP A 431 -19.25 25.47 25.54
CA ASP A 431 -18.52 26.63 26.07
C ASP A 431 -17.71 27.34 24.98
N THR A 432 -18.13 28.54 24.60
CA THR A 432 -17.49 29.37 23.57
C THR A 432 -16.27 30.14 24.08
N SER A 433 -16.01 30.17 25.40
CA SER A 433 -14.88 30.87 26.01
C SER A 433 -13.51 30.28 25.63
N ILE A 434 -13.49 29.03 25.16
CA ILE A 434 -12.31 28.33 24.66
C ILE A 434 -11.69 29.00 23.42
N PHE A 435 -12.50 29.72 22.62
CA PHE A 435 -12.05 30.44 21.43
C PHE A 435 -11.48 31.83 21.77
N SER A 436 -11.90 32.45 22.88
CA SER A 436 -11.44 33.78 23.30
C SER A 436 -10.21 33.73 24.22
N SER A 437 -10.09 32.71 25.08
CA SER A 437 -8.93 32.50 25.96
C SER A 437 -7.61 32.28 25.21
N SER A 438 -7.68 31.71 24.01
CA SER A 438 -6.51 31.50 23.14
C SER A 438 -6.00 32.78 22.45
N ALA A 439 -6.82 33.84 22.37
CA ALA A 439 -6.44 35.12 21.75
C ALA A 439 -5.66 36.04 22.71
N LYS A 440 -5.94 35.99 24.03
CA LYS A 440 -5.30 36.85 25.05
C LYS A 440 -3.83 36.51 25.38
N LYS A 441 -3.29 35.38 24.90
CA LYS A 441 -1.88 34.97 25.12
C LYS A 441 -0.92 35.42 24.01
N MET A 442 -1.34 36.31 23.10
CA MET A 442 -0.50 36.90 22.05
C MET A 442 -0.47 38.43 22.16
N GLY A 443 -0.23 38.94 23.37
CA GLY A 443 0.22 40.30 23.62
C GLY A 443 1.69 40.28 23.91
#